data_AF-A0A497N5Z2-F1
#
_entry.id   AF-A0A497N5Z2-F1
#
_cell.length_a   1.000
_cell.length_b   1.000
_cell.length_c   1.000
_cell.angle_alpha   90.00
_cell.angle_beta   90.00
_cell.angle_gamma   90.00
#
_symmetry.space_group_name_H-M   'P 1'
#
loop_
_entity.id
_entity.type
_entity.pdbx_description
1 polymer ?
#
loop_
_entity_poly.entity_id
_entity_poly.type
_entity_poly.pdbx_seq_one_letter_code
_entity_poly.pdbx_strand_id
1 'polypeptide(L)'
;MKYRVIYAVLWLLTVIAYSMPWAKTDDISFTGWNFTIPFSISYLIGLVLGLVVLLAKFRPVIMTIIAGILMILGVAGAMLGYGAMEALAGFVWTHAETEAGMGLALLLSIAYTIIGAYIVKKMIVKNKMPSTA
;
A
#
# COMPACT_ATOMS: atom_id res chain seq x y z
N MET A 1 -6.10 -22.28 5.46
CA MET A 1 -4.80 -22.01 4.81
C MET A 1 -4.93 -21.20 3.53
N LYS A 2 -5.66 -21.66 2.48
CA LYS A 2 -5.80 -20.94 1.18
C LYS A 2 -5.98 -19.41 1.29
N TYR A 3 -6.95 -18.93 2.07
CA TYR A 3 -7.20 -17.48 2.22
C TYR A 3 -6.04 -16.69 2.85
N ARG A 4 -5.30 -17.27 3.80
CA ARG A 4 -4.14 -16.60 4.42
C ARG A 4 -3.00 -16.43 3.42
N VAL A 5 -2.82 -17.40 2.53
CA VAL A 5 -1.83 -17.32 1.43
C VAL A 5 -2.23 -16.22 0.44
N ILE A 6 -3.50 -16.16 0.03
CA ILE A 6 -3.96 -15.11 -0.89
C ILE A 6 -3.76 -13.72 -0.27
N TYR A 7 -4.07 -13.56 1.03
CA TYR A 7 -3.80 -12.31 1.74
C TYR A 7 -2.30 -11.98 1.80
N ALA A 8 -1.45 -12.97 2.10
CA ALA A 8 0.00 -12.79 2.12
C ALA A 8 0.56 -12.35 0.76
N VAL A 9 0.06 -12.95 -0.33
CA VAL A 9 0.42 -12.55 -1.69
C VAL A 9 -0.02 -11.12 -1.96
N LEU A 10 -1.25 -10.75 -1.61
CA LEU A 10 -1.76 -9.40 -1.79
C LEU A 10 -0.93 -8.37 -1.01
N TRP A 11 -0.56 -8.68 0.23
CA TRP A 11 0.35 -7.88 1.04
C TRP A 11 1.74 -7.76 0.43
N LEU A 12 2.31 -8.86 -0.07
CA LEU A 12 3.62 -8.84 -0.71
C LEU A 12 3.62 -7.96 -1.96
N LEU A 13 2.55 -8.02 -2.77
CA LEU A 13 2.40 -7.17 -3.94
C LEU A 13 2.37 -5.69 -3.55
N THR A 14 1.70 -5.32 -2.46
CA THR A 14 1.72 -3.92 -1.97
C THR A 14 3.11 -3.47 -1.52
N VAL A 15 3.92 -4.37 -0.92
CA VAL A 15 5.32 -4.07 -0.56
C VAL A 15 6.16 -3.87 -1.81
N ILE A 16 5.98 -4.71 -2.83
CA ILE A 16 6.68 -4.59 -4.11
C ILE A 16 6.35 -3.25 -4.76
N ALA A 17 5.07 -2.89 -4.84
CA ALA A 17 4.65 -1.62 -5.43
C ALA A 17 5.17 -0.40 -4.66
N TYR A 18 5.24 -0.46 -3.33
CA TYR A 18 5.88 0.57 -2.51
C TYR A 18 7.38 0.71 -2.79
N SER A 19 8.03 -0.39 -3.18
CA SER A 19 9.47 -0.44 -3.47
C SER A 19 9.80 -0.15 -4.94
N MET A 20 8.80 -0.05 -5.82
CA MET A 20 9.01 0.34 -7.21
C MET A 20 9.23 1.86 -7.33
N PRO A 21 9.88 2.32 -8.42
CA PRO A 21 9.98 3.75 -8.72
C PRO A 21 8.59 4.39 -8.82
N TRP A 22 8.39 5.48 -8.09
CA TRP A 22 7.17 6.29 -8.09
C TRP A 22 7.35 7.59 -8.86
N ALA A 23 8.55 8.17 -8.79
CA ALA A 23 8.94 9.30 -9.61
C ALA A 23 10.43 9.21 -9.97
N LYS A 24 10.82 9.97 -10.99
CA LYS A 24 12.21 10.11 -11.43
C LYS A 24 12.53 11.60 -11.65
N THR A 25 13.75 12.00 -11.32
CA THR A 25 14.31 13.30 -11.70
C THR A 25 15.70 13.07 -12.24
N ASP A 26 15.91 13.44 -13.51
CA ASP A 26 17.13 13.15 -14.26
C ASP A 26 17.50 11.65 -14.18
N ASP A 27 18.57 11.31 -13.44
CA ASP A 27 19.06 9.94 -13.23
C ASP A 27 18.70 9.35 -11.86
N ILE A 28 17.94 10.07 -11.03
CA ILE A 28 17.58 9.65 -9.67
C ILE A 28 16.13 9.18 -9.64
N SER A 29 15.93 7.91 -9.26
CA SER A 29 14.60 7.34 -9.03
C SER A 29 14.22 7.37 -7.56
N PHE A 30 13.01 7.83 -7.28
CA PHE A 30 12.41 7.88 -5.95
C PHE A 30 11.35 6.81 -5.83
N THR A 31 11.51 5.92 -4.87
CA THR A 31 10.52 4.90 -4.47
C THR A 31 9.70 5.41 -3.28
N GLY A 32 8.71 4.64 -2.84
CA GLY A 32 7.98 4.93 -1.61
C GLY A 32 8.89 5.09 -0.37
N TRP A 33 10.04 4.41 -0.35
CA TRP A 33 11.04 4.52 0.72
C TRP A 33 11.78 5.86 0.74
N ASN A 34 11.94 6.47 -0.43
CA ASN A 34 12.77 7.68 -0.63
C ASN A 34 11.91 8.95 -0.72
N PHE A 35 10.60 8.83 -0.90
CA PHE A 35 9.69 9.97 -0.99
C PHE A 35 9.53 10.63 0.39
N THR A 36 10.38 11.61 0.70
CA THR A 36 10.51 12.28 2.02
C THR A 36 9.46 13.38 2.26
N ILE A 37 8.19 13.03 2.18
CA ILE A 37 7.07 13.85 2.67
C ILE A 37 6.19 12.93 3.54
N PRO A 38 5.56 13.39 4.65
CA PRO A 38 4.78 12.58 5.61
C PRO A 38 3.78 11.57 5.02
N PHE A 39 3.45 11.71 3.75
CA PHE A 39 2.50 10.89 3.03
C PHE A 39 3.00 9.47 2.74
N SER A 40 4.25 9.25 2.31
CA SER A 40 4.76 7.89 2.08
C SER A 40 4.78 7.03 3.36
N ILE A 41 4.92 7.68 4.52
CA ILE A 41 4.87 7.05 5.84
C ILE A 41 3.50 6.45 6.12
N SER A 42 2.42 7.12 5.70
CA SER A 42 1.07 6.56 5.88
C SER A 42 0.89 5.24 5.11
N TYR A 43 1.51 5.12 3.92
CA TYR A 43 1.55 3.85 3.20
C TYR A 43 2.29 2.77 3.98
N LEU A 44 3.46 3.11 4.52
CA LEU A 44 4.25 2.20 5.34
C LEU A 44 3.51 1.75 6.59
N ILE A 45 2.78 2.64 7.27
CA ILE A 45 1.92 2.26 8.40
C ILE A 45 0.86 1.26 7.94
N GLY A 46 0.25 1.48 6.78
CA GLY A 46 -0.67 0.51 6.18
C GLY A 46 -0.04 -0.87 5.97
N LEU A 47 1.20 -0.92 5.45
CA LEU A 47 1.93 -2.18 5.28
C LEU A 47 2.16 -2.89 6.61
N VAL A 48 2.56 -2.16 7.66
CA VAL A 48 2.79 -2.71 9.00
C VAL A 48 1.49 -3.27 9.58
N LEU A 49 0.39 -2.54 9.49
CA LEU A 49 -0.92 -3.03 9.95
C LEU A 49 -1.36 -4.29 9.20
N GLY A 50 -1.13 -4.33 7.89
CA GLY A 50 -1.37 -5.52 7.07
C GLY A 50 -0.59 -6.75 7.54
N LEU A 51 0.68 -6.56 7.89
CA LEU A 51 1.52 -7.62 8.45
C LEU A 51 1.01 -8.07 9.83
N VAL A 52 0.59 -7.14 10.69
CA VAL A 52 -0.02 -7.47 11.99
C VAL A 52 -1.28 -8.31 11.79
N VAL A 53 -2.13 -8.00 10.81
CA VAL A 53 -3.32 -8.81 10.48
C VAL A 53 -2.92 -10.23 10.07
N LEU A 54 -1.86 -10.35 9.25
CA LEU A 54 -1.36 -11.64 8.81
C LEU A 54 -0.90 -12.50 10.00
N LEU A 55 -0.28 -11.90 11.02
CA LEU A 55 0.36 -12.60 12.15
C LEU A 55 -0.57 -12.80 13.36
N ALA A 56 -1.25 -11.75 13.83
CA ALA A 56 -1.87 -11.70 15.16
C ALA A 56 -3.40 -11.88 15.18
N LYS A 57 -4.07 -11.98 14.02
CA LYS A 57 -5.54 -12.18 13.88
C LYS A 57 -6.44 -11.22 14.70
N PHE A 58 -5.94 -10.07 15.16
CA PHE A 58 -6.71 -9.09 15.95
C PHE A 58 -7.57 -8.20 15.05
N ARG A 59 -8.90 -8.14 15.33
CA ARG A 59 -9.91 -7.37 14.56
C ARG A 59 -9.60 -7.24 13.05
N PRO A 60 -9.35 -8.37 12.36
CA PRO A 60 -8.49 -8.35 11.19
C PRO A 60 -9.17 -7.70 9.97
N VAL A 61 -10.51 -7.70 9.90
CA VAL A 61 -11.25 -7.00 8.82
C VAL A 61 -11.08 -5.50 8.94
N ILE A 62 -11.37 -4.93 10.11
CA ILE A 62 -11.29 -3.47 10.33
C ILE A 62 -9.85 -3.00 10.15
N MET A 63 -8.88 -3.73 10.70
CA MET A 63 -7.46 -3.42 10.56
C MET A 63 -6.99 -3.47 9.11
N THR A 64 -7.52 -4.39 8.29
CA THR A 64 -7.21 -4.44 6.85
C THR A 64 -7.77 -3.23 6.10
N ILE A 65 -8.99 -2.80 6.44
CA ILE A 65 -9.60 -1.62 5.83
C ILE A 65 -8.81 -0.36 6.20
N ILE A 66 -8.47 -0.19 7.48
CA ILE A 66 -7.64 0.92 7.95
C ILE A 66 -6.28 0.90 7.24
N ALA A 67 -5.65 -0.27 7.14
CA ALA A 67 -4.38 -0.43 6.43
C ALA A 67 -4.48 0.04 4.97
N GLY A 68 -5.51 -0.42 4.25
CA GLY A 68 -5.72 -0.03 2.85
C GLY A 68 -6.03 1.47 2.67
N ILE A 69 -6.82 2.07 3.56
CA ILE A 69 -7.07 3.52 3.55
C ILE A 69 -5.77 4.30 3.75
N LEU A 70 -4.94 3.90 4.72
CA LEU A 70 -3.65 4.53 4.96
C LEU A 70 -2.71 4.42 3.75
N MET A 71 -2.71 3.27 3.06
CA MET A 71 -1.99 3.12 1.79
C MET A 71 -2.49 4.09 0.71
N ILE A 72 -3.81 4.22 0.53
CA ILE A 72 -4.39 5.16 -0.43
C ILE A 72 -3.99 6.60 -0.09
N LEU A 73 -4.10 6.99 1.19
CA LEU A 73 -3.69 8.34 1.64
C LEU A 73 -2.20 8.59 1.38
N GLY A 74 -1.37 7.56 1.51
CA GLY A 74 0.06 7.71 1.26
C GLY A 74 0.39 7.91 -0.20
N VAL A 75 -0.31 7.22 -1.11
CA VAL A 75 -0.20 7.48 -2.54
C VAL A 75 -0.75 8.87 -2.89
N ALA A 76 -1.93 9.22 -2.39
CA ALA A 76 -2.56 10.51 -2.68
C ALA A 76 -1.67 11.68 -2.24
N GLY A 77 -1.08 11.60 -1.05
CA GLY A 77 -0.16 12.63 -0.60
C GLY A 77 1.19 12.60 -1.34
N ALA A 78 1.66 11.44 -1.82
CA ALA A 78 2.81 11.39 -2.74
C ALA A 78 2.51 12.08 -4.08
N MET A 79 1.29 11.95 -4.62
CA MET A 79 0.85 12.68 -5.81
C MET A 79 0.84 14.21 -5.58
N LEU A 80 0.38 14.67 -4.42
CA LEU A 80 0.47 16.09 -4.04
C LEU A 80 1.91 16.56 -3.92
N GLY A 81 2.78 15.72 -3.33
CA GLY A 81 4.21 15.98 -3.24
C GLY A 81 4.89 16.11 -4.60
N TYR A 82 4.54 15.22 -5.53
CA TYR A 82 4.99 15.30 -6.92
C TYR A 82 4.52 16.60 -7.59
N GLY A 83 3.24 16.95 -7.47
CA GLY A 83 2.73 18.21 -8.06
C GLY A 83 3.42 19.46 -7.51
N ALA A 84 3.74 19.48 -6.21
CA ALA A 84 4.53 20.55 -5.61
C ALA A 84 5.98 20.57 -6.12
N MET A 85 6.59 19.40 -6.30
CA MET A 85 7.94 19.26 -6.85
C MET A 85 8.00 19.71 -8.31
N GLU A 86 7.04 19.31 -9.15
CA GLU A 86 6.93 19.73 -10.55
C GLU A 86 6.77 21.24 -10.67
N ALA A 87 5.93 21.85 -9.83
CA ALA A 87 5.76 23.31 -9.78
C ALA A 87 7.07 24.04 -9.43
N LEU A 88 7.89 23.48 -8.54
CA LEU A 88 9.20 24.03 -8.17
C LEU A 88 10.27 23.74 -9.24
N ALA A 89 10.23 22.57 -9.86
CA ALA A 89 11.19 22.10 -10.85
C ALA A 89 11.19 23.00 -12.11
N GLY A 90 10.02 23.56 -12.46
CA GLY A 90 9.89 24.60 -13.49
C GLY A 90 10.69 25.88 -13.22
N PHE A 91 11.06 26.17 -11.97
CA PHE A 91 11.93 27.29 -11.62
C PHE A 91 13.43 26.93 -11.63
N VAL A 92 13.76 25.64 -11.53
CA VAL A 92 15.14 25.13 -11.40
C VAL A 92 15.62 24.44 -12.69
N TRP A 93 14.83 24.47 -13.76
CA TRP A 93 15.11 23.81 -15.04
C TRP A 93 15.34 22.29 -14.94
N THR A 94 14.72 21.67 -13.95
CA THR A 94 14.72 20.20 -13.76
C THR A 94 13.35 19.63 -14.10
N HIS A 95 13.27 18.36 -14.50
CA HIS A 95 11.99 17.70 -14.77
C HIS A 95 11.77 16.52 -13.82
N ALA A 96 10.60 16.49 -13.18
CA ALA A 96 10.11 15.33 -12.48
C ALA A 96 9.18 14.55 -13.41
N GLU A 97 9.36 13.23 -13.49
CA GLU A 97 8.49 12.32 -14.23
C GLU A 97 7.80 11.36 -13.26
N THR A 98 6.55 11.01 -13.54
CA THR A 98 5.83 9.97 -12.79
C THR A 98 6.15 8.59 -13.33
N GLU A 99 6.35 7.64 -12.43
CA GLU A 99 6.68 6.26 -12.76
C GLU A 99 5.52 5.31 -12.44
N ALA A 100 5.53 4.14 -13.09
CA ALA A 100 4.43 3.17 -13.00
C ALA A 100 4.17 2.64 -11.57
N GLY A 101 5.17 2.68 -10.68
CA GLY A 101 5.05 2.20 -9.31
C GLY A 101 3.98 2.95 -8.50
N MET A 102 3.79 4.25 -8.75
CA MET A 102 2.78 5.05 -8.04
C MET A 102 1.35 4.61 -8.41
N GLY A 103 1.10 4.43 -9.72
CA GLY A 103 -0.19 3.93 -10.20
C GLY A 103 -0.47 2.50 -9.72
N LEU A 104 0.53 1.63 -9.76
CA LEU A 104 0.42 0.26 -9.25
C LEU A 104 0.12 0.23 -7.74
N ALA A 105 0.81 1.08 -6.96
CA ALA A 105 0.59 1.21 -5.53
C ALA A 105 -0.85 1.62 -5.22
N LEU A 106 -1.44 2.55 -5.98
CA LEU A 106 -2.84 2.94 -5.81
C LEU A 106 -3.80 1.76 -6.07
N LEU A 107 -3.64 1.08 -7.22
CA LEU A 107 -4.51 -0.03 -7.60
C LEU A 107 -4.44 -1.16 -6.57
N LEU A 108 -3.23 -1.51 -6.14
CA LEU A 108 -3.04 -2.54 -5.12
C LEU A 108 -3.57 -2.12 -3.76
N SER A 109 -3.54 -0.84 -3.41
CA SER A 109 -4.14 -0.35 -2.15
C SER A 109 -5.67 -0.48 -2.15
N ILE A 110 -6.31 -0.19 -3.28
CA ILE A 110 -7.75 -0.39 -3.46
C ILE A 110 -8.09 -1.88 -3.40
N ALA A 111 -7.34 -2.71 -4.12
CA ALA A 111 -7.48 -4.16 -4.09
C ALA A 111 -7.26 -4.69 -2.66
N TYR A 112 -6.27 -4.19 -1.93
CA TYR A 112 -5.99 -4.54 -0.54
C TYR A 112 -7.18 -4.23 0.37
N THR A 113 -7.76 -3.04 0.22
CA THR A 113 -8.90 -2.58 1.01
C THR A 113 -10.12 -3.49 0.78
N ILE A 114 -10.45 -3.80 -0.48
CA ILE A 114 -11.67 -4.53 -0.83
C ILE A 114 -11.46 -6.05 -0.72
N ILE A 115 -10.50 -6.58 -1.49
CA ILE A 115 -10.23 -8.00 -1.60
C ILE A 115 -9.61 -8.51 -0.30
N GLY A 116 -8.67 -7.78 0.29
CA GLY A 116 -8.07 -8.15 1.57
C GLY A 116 -9.12 -8.26 2.68
N ALA A 117 -10.02 -7.28 2.80
CA ALA A 117 -11.08 -7.30 3.80
C ALA A 117 -12.04 -8.50 3.59
N TYR A 118 -12.41 -8.78 2.34
CA TYR A 118 -13.23 -9.93 1.99
C TYR A 118 -12.55 -11.26 2.36
N ILE A 119 -11.29 -11.45 1.97
CA ILE A 119 -10.50 -12.65 2.26
C ILE A 119 -10.39 -12.86 3.77
N VAL A 120 -10.09 -11.80 4.51
CA VAL A 120 -9.96 -11.87 5.96
C VAL A 120 -11.28 -12.22 6.63
N LYS A 121 -12.42 -11.70 6.14
CA LYS A 121 -13.74 -12.11 6.62
C LYS A 121 -13.95 -13.61 6.43
N LYS A 122 -13.58 -14.17 5.27
CA LYS A 122 -13.62 -15.63 5.00
C LYS A 122 -12.67 -16.42 5.90
N MET A 123 -11.49 -15.88 6.24
CA MET A 123 -10.56 -16.50 7.20
C MET A 123 -11.17 -16.64 8.60
N ILE A 124 -11.92 -15.63 9.06
CA ILE A 124 -12.57 -15.67 10.39
C ILE A 124 -13.72 -16.67 10.41
N VAL A 125 -14.61 -16.64 9.42
CA VAL A 125 -15.78 -17.53 9.36
C VAL A 125 -15.34 -19.00 9.37
N LYS A 126 -14.31 -19.35 8.61
CA LYS A 126 -13.78 -20.72 8.58
C LYS A 126 -13.18 -21.17 9.93
N ASN A 127 -12.57 -20.26 10.70
CA ASN A 127 -12.03 -20.61 12.02
C ASN A 127 -13.11 -20.75 13.10
N LYS A 128 -14.33 -20.24 12.87
CA LYS A 128 -15.45 -20.32 13.83
C LYS A 128 -16.35 -21.54 13.63
N MET A 129 -16.28 -22.23 12.50
CA MET A 129 -17.02 -23.49 12.32
C MET A 129 -16.30 -24.58 13.11
N PRO A 130 -16.98 -25.28 14.05
CA PRO A 130 -16.41 -26.45 14.67
C PRO A 130 -16.10 -27.47 13.57
N SER A 131 -14.94 -28.09 13.68
CA SER A 131 -14.61 -29.30 12.92
C SER A 131 -15.64 -30.35 13.32
N THR A 132 -16.71 -30.49 12.53
CA THR A 132 -17.54 -31.70 12.56
C THR A 132 -16.66 -32.82 11.99
N ALA A 133 -15.92 -33.46 12.88
CA ALA A 133 -15.21 -34.70 12.68
C ALA A 133 -15.58 -35.61 13.85
#